data_AF-A0A4Z0NUL0-F1
#
_entry.id   AF-A0A4Z0NUL0-F1
#
_cell.length_a   1.000
_cell.length_b   1.000
_cell.length_c   1.000
_cell.angle_alpha   90.00
_cell.angle_beta   90.00
_cell.angle_gamma   90.00
#
_symmetry.space_group_name_H-M   'P 1'
#
loop_
_entity.id
_entity.type
_entity.pdbx_description
1 polymer ?
#
loop_
_entity_poly.entity_id
_entity_poly.type
_entity_poly.pdbx_seq_one_letter_code
_entity_poly.pdbx_strand_id
1 'polypeptide(L)'
;MPNLDGGHYFFTAIVPIKNDVIVEHEGLRSSPVHMVREALETLPTALQSPEAVTVGIQSPFARSLRTHFARLVMLDQPFFNGRDHSDAVADALHGTDLLAAQPNDVLACPYLLVMIDFDPQAGANEPRRYCEELWTLMPRELEAVFRFCYGFSAVRDARSFADFLLPCQVETTMPFNDYWIGPPQLPSLSRALLVALPLIGVALPVIAALLHRVSWPTGLVLALVLGLAGLAVDVGIVMLHGARPLPAAPDASLRHVLKALYLQQAFTRFAIDHQGAAPQALGAAFRQFLATHRPRDLEGPTQNPGVIGS
;
A
#
# COMPACT_ATOMS: atom_id res chain seq x y z
N MET A 1 -6.44 -5.53 3.06
CA MET A 1 -6.57 -4.86 1.75
C MET A 1 -5.61 -5.56 0.79
N PRO A 2 -5.89 -5.60 -0.53
CA PRO A 2 -4.92 -6.16 -1.45
C PRO A 2 -3.60 -5.37 -1.39
N ASN A 3 -2.47 -6.07 -1.43
CA ASN A 3 -1.14 -5.43 -1.43
C ASN A 3 -0.87 -4.59 -2.69
N LEU A 4 -1.69 -4.77 -3.72
CA LEU A 4 -1.73 -3.95 -4.92
C LEU A 4 -3.07 -3.25 -4.94
N ASP A 5 -3.08 -1.92 -4.89
CA ASP A 5 -4.31 -1.13 -4.98
C ASP A 5 -4.04 0.25 -5.56
N GLY A 6 -5.01 0.85 -6.24
CA GLY A 6 -4.87 2.19 -6.84
C GLY A 6 -3.68 2.34 -7.81
N GLY A 7 -3.17 1.23 -8.37
CA GLY A 7 -1.98 1.22 -9.21
C GLY A 7 -0.64 1.21 -8.48
N HIS A 8 -0.63 1.15 -7.15
CA HIS A 8 0.56 1.10 -6.31
C HIS A 8 0.64 -0.21 -5.54
N TYR A 9 1.86 -0.61 -5.20
CA TYR A 9 2.12 -1.77 -4.35
C TYR A 9 2.48 -1.29 -2.95
N PHE A 10 1.71 -1.75 -1.96
CA PHE A 10 1.87 -1.45 -0.53
C PHE A 10 2.56 -2.63 0.13
N PHE A 11 3.88 -2.63 0.11
CA PHE A 11 4.68 -3.71 0.67
C PHE A 11 4.81 -3.54 2.18
N THR A 12 4.20 -4.46 2.94
CA THR A 12 4.36 -4.54 4.39
C THR A 12 5.01 -5.85 4.76
N ALA A 13 6.15 -5.82 5.45
CA ALA A 13 6.82 -7.00 5.96
C ALA A 13 7.18 -6.86 7.43
N ILE A 14 7.16 -7.99 8.14
CA ILE A 14 7.50 -8.07 9.56
C ILE A 14 8.67 -9.04 9.69
N VAL A 15 9.87 -8.50 9.94
CA VAL A 15 11.13 -9.25 9.89
C VAL A 15 11.64 -9.49 11.31
N PRO A 16 11.79 -10.74 11.77
CA PRO A 16 12.21 -11.04 13.14
C PRO A 16 13.66 -10.63 13.40
N ILE A 17 13.89 -9.95 14.52
CA ILE A 17 15.22 -9.50 14.98
C ILE A 17 15.75 -10.48 16.01
N LYS A 18 17.05 -10.82 15.92
CA LYS A 18 17.71 -11.69 16.90
C LYS A 18 17.71 -11.03 18.28
N ASN A 19 17.30 -11.78 19.31
CA ASN A 19 17.28 -11.32 20.70
C ASN A 19 18.04 -12.26 21.67
N ASP A 20 18.65 -13.32 21.14
CA ASP A 20 19.29 -14.41 21.86
C ASP A 20 20.82 -14.30 21.95
N VAL A 21 21.41 -13.31 21.26
CA VAL A 21 22.86 -13.15 21.16
C VAL A 21 23.32 -11.76 21.59
N ILE A 22 24.55 -11.67 22.08
CA ILE A 22 25.28 -10.41 22.24
C ILE A 22 26.23 -10.30 21.05
N VAL A 23 26.23 -9.15 20.40
CA VAL A 23 27.09 -8.85 19.25
C VAL A 23 28.14 -7.83 19.65
N GLU A 24 29.33 -7.96 19.08
CA GLU A 24 30.39 -6.96 19.21
C GLU A 24 30.39 -6.08 17.95
N HIS A 25 30.30 -4.78 18.13
CA HIS A 25 30.36 -3.78 17.07
C HIS A 25 31.24 -2.63 17.54
N GLU A 26 32.27 -2.30 16.75
CA GLU A 26 33.22 -1.22 17.07
C GLU A 26 33.86 -1.32 18.48
N GLY A 27 34.07 -2.56 18.96
CA GLY A 27 34.64 -2.83 20.29
C GLY A 27 33.65 -2.72 21.45
N LEU A 28 32.36 -2.48 21.17
CA LEU A 28 31.29 -2.45 22.15
C LEU A 28 30.42 -3.71 22.04
N ARG A 29 30.05 -4.28 23.19
CA ARG A 29 29.11 -5.39 23.27
C ARG A 29 27.69 -4.85 23.38
N SER A 30 26.85 -5.14 22.40
CA SER A 30 25.47 -4.66 22.35
C SER A 30 24.49 -5.77 21.95
N SER A 31 23.19 -5.49 22.11
CA SER A 31 22.14 -6.39 21.63
C SER A 31 21.87 -6.13 20.13
N PRO A 32 21.51 -7.15 19.34
CA PRO A 32 21.17 -6.96 17.93
C PRO A 32 20.01 -5.96 17.75
N VAL A 33 19.07 -5.92 18.69
CA VAL A 33 17.98 -4.93 18.74
C VAL A 33 18.54 -3.51 18.80
N HIS A 34 19.47 -3.24 19.71
CA HIS A 34 20.11 -1.92 19.80
C HIS A 34 20.85 -1.56 18.52
N MET A 35 21.54 -2.53 17.90
CA MET A 35 22.25 -2.29 16.64
C MET A 35 21.30 -1.95 15.48
N VAL A 36 20.14 -2.59 15.39
CA VAL A 36 19.12 -2.21 14.39
C VAL A 36 18.61 -0.80 14.68
N ARG A 37 18.43 -0.43 15.95
CA ARG A 37 17.96 0.92 16.33
C ARG A 37 18.97 1.97 15.92
N GLU A 38 20.25 1.75 16.18
CA GLU A 38 21.34 2.63 15.74
C GLU A 38 21.38 2.75 14.21
N ALA A 39 21.24 1.65 13.48
CA ALA A 39 21.18 1.69 12.01
C ALA A 39 19.98 2.51 11.49
N LEU A 40 18.82 2.44 12.16
CA LEU A 40 17.64 3.24 11.81
C LEU A 40 17.79 4.72 12.20
N GLU A 41 18.39 5.02 13.35
CA GLU A 41 18.63 6.40 13.82
C GLU A 41 19.65 7.14 12.97
N THR A 42 20.63 6.42 12.42
CA THR A 42 21.67 6.98 11.54
C THR A 42 21.26 7.04 10.07
N LEU A 43 20.13 6.42 9.70
CA LEU A 43 19.67 6.41 8.32
C LEU A 43 19.20 7.81 7.91
N PRO A 44 19.73 8.40 6.83
CA PRO A 44 19.33 9.75 6.44
C PRO A 44 17.88 9.78 5.98
N THR A 45 17.18 10.84 6.36
CA THR A 45 15.79 11.08 5.97
C THR A 45 15.71 11.89 4.68
N ALA A 46 14.49 12.03 4.14
CA ALA A 46 14.28 12.89 2.99
C ALA A 46 14.64 14.36 3.30
N LEU A 47 15.18 15.08 2.32
CA LEU A 47 15.53 16.51 2.39
C LEU A 47 14.26 17.39 2.36
N GLN A 48 13.48 17.34 3.44
CA GLN A 48 12.17 17.99 3.55
C GLN A 48 12.21 19.36 4.25
N SER A 49 13.30 19.69 4.94
CA SER A 49 13.51 20.98 5.61
C SER A 49 14.70 21.74 5.02
N PRO A 50 14.75 23.08 5.13
CA PRO A 50 15.90 23.87 4.69
C PRO A 50 17.23 23.41 5.32
N GLU A 51 17.18 23.00 6.60
CA GLU A 51 18.34 22.49 7.33
C GLU A 51 18.81 21.16 6.74
N ALA A 52 17.89 20.23 6.47
CA ALA A 52 18.23 18.96 5.83
C ALA A 52 18.85 19.20 4.44
N VAL A 53 18.26 20.08 3.62
CA VAL A 53 18.79 20.45 2.29
C VAL A 53 20.23 20.97 2.38
N THR A 54 20.55 21.75 3.42
CA THR A 54 21.91 22.29 3.65
C THR A 54 22.92 21.18 3.98
N VAL A 55 22.51 20.18 4.77
CA VAL A 55 23.33 19.00 5.07
C VAL A 55 23.60 18.17 3.82
N GLY A 56 22.62 18.11 2.90
CA GLY A 56 22.78 17.46 1.59
C GLY A 56 22.85 15.93 1.61
N ILE A 57 22.66 15.31 2.78
CA ILE A 57 22.61 13.84 2.93
C ILE A 57 21.17 13.38 2.75
N GLN A 58 20.90 12.73 1.62
CA GLN A 58 19.55 12.31 1.20
C GLN A 58 19.23 10.88 1.62
N SER A 59 17.95 10.58 1.83
CA SER A 59 17.47 9.21 2.03
C SER A 59 17.88 8.29 0.88
N PRO A 60 18.38 7.06 1.16
CA PRO A 60 18.75 6.11 0.11
C PRO A 60 17.54 5.67 -0.73
N PHE A 61 16.33 5.70 -0.16
CA PHE A 61 15.09 5.37 -0.86
C PHE A 61 14.76 6.36 -1.99
N ALA A 62 15.25 7.60 -1.91
CA ALA A 62 15.11 8.59 -2.98
C ALA A 62 15.88 8.23 -4.26
N ARG A 63 16.78 7.24 -4.22
CA ARG A 63 17.48 6.74 -5.42
C ARG A 63 16.55 5.97 -6.37
N SER A 64 15.43 5.44 -5.87
CA SER A 64 14.44 4.74 -6.70
C SER A 64 13.36 5.71 -7.16
N LEU A 65 13.16 5.79 -8.48
CA LEU A 65 12.08 6.56 -9.11
C LEU A 65 10.71 5.86 -9.03
N ARG A 66 10.59 4.83 -8.20
CA ARG A 66 9.36 4.09 -7.96
C ARG A 66 8.89 4.19 -6.51
N THR A 67 9.75 4.62 -5.59
CA THR A 67 9.45 4.61 -4.15
C THR A 67 8.75 5.90 -3.74
N HIS A 68 7.46 5.82 -3.44
CA HIS A 68 6.69 6.95 -2.93
C HIS A 68 6.99 7.19 -1.45
N PHE A 69 7.02 6.11 -0.69
CA PHE A 69 7.15 6.17 0.75
C PHE A 69 7.86 4.93 1.26
N ALA A 70 8.75 5.11 2.23
CA ALA A 70 9.40 4.02 2.93
C ALA A 70 9.49 4.37 4.42
N ARG A 71 9.05 3.45 5.26
CA ARG A 71 9.11 3.56 6.72
C ARG A 71 9.55 2.23 7.31
N LEU A 72 10.54 2.32 8.18
CA LEU A 72 11.05 1.20 8.94
C LEU A 72 10.85 1.52 10.43
N VAL A 73 10.24 0.59 11.16
CA VAL A 73 9.91 0.76 12.59
C VAL A 73 10.27 -0.51 13.34
N MET A 74 10.87 -0.35 14.51
CA MET A 74 11.09 -1.46 15.42
C MET A 74 9.84 -1.69 16.28
N LEU A 75 9.36 -2.93 16.30
CA LEU A 75 8.28 -3.42 17.14
C LEU A 75 8.90 -4.27 18.26
N ASP A 76 9.19 -3.67 19.40
CA ASP A 76 9.75 -4.38 20.56
C ASP A 76 8.72 -5.34 21.17
N GLN A 77 7.55 -4.80 21.50
CA GLN A 77 6.40 -5.53 22.04
C GLN A 77 5.13 -4.68 21.79
N PRO A 78 4.20 -5.11 20.92
CA PRO A 78 2.88 -4.52 20.88
C PRO A 78 2.14 -5.00 22.12
N PHE A 79 2.02 -4.14 23.13
CA PHE A 79 1.04 -4.37 24.19
C PHE A 79 -0.36 -4.10 23.61
N PHE A 80 -0.91 -5.07 22.87
CA PHE A 80 -2.30 -5.02 22.46
C PHE A 80 -3.16 -5.30 23.69
N ASN A 81 -3.85 -4.26 24.17
CA ASN A 81 -4.84 -4.36 25.24
C ASN A 81 -6.23 -4.14 24.64
N GLY A 82 -6.58 -4.96 23.66
CA GLY A 82 -7.91 -5.01 23.07
C GLY A 82 -8.51 -6.40 23.23
N ARG A 83 -9.84 -6.49 23.17
CA ARG A 83 -10.51 -7.79 23.12
C ARG A 83 -10.54 -8.30 21.69
N ASP A 84 -10.50 -9.61 21.51
CA ASP A 84 -10.84 -10.23 20.24
C ASP A 84 -12.23 -9.78 19.79
N HIS A 85 -12.36 -9.40 18.52
CA HIS A 85 -13.66 -9.07 17.95
C HIS A 85 -14.55 -10.31 17.93
N SER A 86 -15.72 -10.20 18.56
CA SER A 86 -16.74 -11.24 18.60
C SER A 86 -18.10 -10.70 18.15
N ASP A 87 -18.93 -11.57 17.56
CA ASP A 87 -20.26 -11.22 17.10
C ASP A 87 -21.20 -11.09 18.31
N ALA A 88 -21.80 -9.90 18.48
CA ALA A 88 -22.64 -9.60 19.64
C ALA A 88 -23.88 -10.52 19.75
N VAL A 89 -24.42 -11.01 18.64
CA VAL A 89 -25.55 -11.95 18.63
C VAL A 89 -25.08 -13.33 19.05
N ALA A 90 -23.92 -13.76 18.55
CA ALA A 90 -23.33 -15.04 18.95
C ALA A 90 -22.95 -15.03 20.44
N ASP A 91 -22.38 -13.95 20.94
CA ASP A 91 -22.01 -13.81 22.35
C ASP A 91 -23.22 -13.81 23.28
N ALA A 92 -24.31 -13.13 22.88
CA ALA A 92 -25.55 -13.12 23.64
C ALA A 92 -26.19 -14.52 23.71
N LEU A 93 -26.12 -15.30 22.62
CA LEU A 93 -26.62 -16.68 22.58
C LEU A 93 -25.76 -17.64 23.42
N HIS A 94 -24.44 -17.44 23.45
CA HIS A 94 -23.50 -18.26 24.21
C HIS A 94 -23.34 -17.84 25.68
N GLY A 95 -23.89 -16.69 26.07
CA GLY A 95 -23.71 -16.15 27.42
C GLY A 95 -22.26 -15.80 27.74
N THR A 96 -21.50 -15.35 26.73
CA THR A 96 -20.08 -15.03 26.86
C THR A 96 -19.88 -13.90 27.88
N ASP A 97 -19.00 -14.11 28.87
CA ASP A 97 -18.63 -13.06 29.82
C ASP A 97 -17.70 -12.03 29.15
N LEU A 98 -18.29 -10.92 28.73
CA LEU A 98 -17.59 -9.80 28.09
C LEU A 98 -16.72 -8.98 29.06
N LEU A 99 -16.75 -9.28 30.36
CA LEU A 99 -15.93 -8.62 31.38
C LEU A 99 -14.72 -9.45 31.80
N ALA A 100 -14.71 -10.76 31.51
CA ALA A 100 -13.57 -11.62 31.77
C ALA A 100 -12.35 -11.19 30.93
N ALA A 101 -11.18 -11.05 31.56
CA ALA A 101 -9.95 -10.68 30.87
C ALA A 101 -9.51 -11.78 29.90
N GLN A 102 -9.10 -11.39 28.69
CA GLN A 102 -8.54 -12.29 27.68
C GLN A 102 -7.01 -12.38 27.82
N PRO A 103 -6.37 -13.46 27.32
CA PRO A 103 -4.92 -13.56 27.27
C PRO A 103 -4.31 -12.38 26.50
N ASN A 104 -3.19 -11.85 26.98
CA ASN A 104 -2.44 -10.85 26.24
C ASN A 104 -1.52 -11.55 25.24
N ASP A 105 -1.67 -11.22 23.96
CA ASP A 105 -0.72 -11.65 22.94
C ASP A 105 0.64 -10.99 23.15
N VAL A 106 1.69 -11.80 23.04
CA VAL A 106 3.08 -11.35 23.17
C VAL A 106 3.88 -11.84 21.97
N LEU A 107 4.71 -10.97 21.40
CA LEU A 107 5.68 -11.35 20.40
C LEU A 107 6.83 -12.16 21.03
N ALA A 108 7.26 -13.23 20.33
CA ALA A 108 8.36 -14.09 20.76
C ALA A 108 9.73 -13.40 20.68
N CYS A 109 9.87 -12.41 19.80
CA CYS A 109 11.04 -11.57 19.64
C CYS A 109 10.62 -10.17 19.13
N PRO A 110 11.51 -9.17 19.20
CA PRO A 110 11.30 -7.90 18.50
C PRO A 110 11.28 -8.12 16.99
N TYR A 111 10.49 -7.31 16.28
CA TYR A 111 10.40 -7.36 14.82
C TYR A 111 10.71 -6.00 14.21
N LEU A 112 11.25 -6.02 13.00
CA LEU A 112 11.38 -4.86 12.14
C LEU A 112 10.18 -4.82 11.20
N LEU A 113 9.32 -3.83 11.38
CA LEU A 113 8.26 -3.49 10.42
C LEU A 113 8.86 -2.70 9.27
N VAL A 114 8.67 -3.20 8.06
CA VAL A 114 9.10 -2.58 6.80
C VAL A 114 7.84 -2.25 6.01
N MET A 115 7.59 -0.98 5.77
CA MET A 115 6.47 -0.49 4.96
C MET A 115 7.03 0.32 3.81
N ILE A 116 6.75 -0.11 2.58
CA ILE A 116 7.25 0.55 1.39
C ILE A 116 6.17 0.59 0.32
N ASP A 117 5.83 1.80 -0.11
CA ASP A 117 4.83 2.04 -1.13
C ASP A 117 5.54 2.43 -2.42
N PHE A 118 5.27 1.69 -3.50
CA PHE A 118 5.98 1.87 -4.75
C PHE A 118 5.16 1.62 -6.00
N ASP A 119 5.65 2.13 -7.12
CA ASP A 119 5.09 1.88 -8.46
C ASP A 119 5.48 0.47 -8.97
N PRO A 120 4.54 -0.47 -9.10
CA PRO A 120 4.79 -1.77 -9.71
C PRO A 120 5.04 -1.61 -11.22
N GLN A 121 5.93 -2.44 -11.77
CA GLN A 121 6.11 -2.49 -13.23
C GLN A 121 5.10 -3.46 -13.87
N ALA A 122 4.40 -3.00 -14.90
CA ALA A 122 3.44 -3.84 -15.62
C ALA A 122 4.11 -5.09 -16.21
N GLY A 123 3.55 -6.27 -15.92
CA GLY A 123 4.08 -7.56 -16.37
C GLY A 123 5.32 -8.05 -15.61
N ALA A 124 5.79 -7.33 -14.60
CA ALA A 124 6.88 -7.78 -13.73
C ALA A 124 6.35 -8.67 -12.59
N ASN A 125 7.24 -9.49 -12.03
CA ASN A 125 6.97 -10.29 -10.85
C ASN A 125 7.12 -9.43 -9.58
N GLU A 126 6.12 -8.61 -9.28
CA GLU A 126 6.11 -7.76 -8.07
C GLU A 126 5.59 -8.52 -6.85
N PRO A 127 6.17 -8.31 -5.65
CA PRO A 127 7.13 -7.25 -5.29
C PRO A 127 8.60 -7.68 -5.39
N ARG A 128 8.89 -8.87 -5.94
CA ARG A 128 10.27 -9.39 -6.06
C ARG A 128 11.16 -8.43 -6.84
N ARG A 129 10.70 -7.97 -8.00
CA ARG A 129 11.54 -7.14 -8.87
C ARG A 129 11.91 -5.83 -8.19
N TYR A 130 10.98 -5.22 -7.47
CA TYR A 130 11.26 -4.06 -6.64
C TYR A 130 12.29 -4.33 -5.53
N CYS A 131 12.19 -5.45 -4.80
CA CYS A 131 13.17 -5.82 -3.78
C CYS A 131 14.60 -5.97 -4.36
N GLU A 132 14.71 -6.57 -5.54
CA GLU A 132 15.99 -6.70 -6.25
C GLU A 132 16.57 -5.34 -6.69
N GLU A 133 15.72 -4.43 -7.15
CA GLU A 133 16.11 -3.05 -7.48
C GLU A 133 16.61 -2.32 -6.23
N LEU A 134 15.89 -2.42 -5.12
CA LEU A 134 16.26 -1.83 -3.83
C LEU A 134 17.67 -2.26 -3.40
N TRP A 135 17.94 -3.56 -3.45
CA TRP A 135 19.28 -4.07 -3.14
C TRP A 135 20.35 -3.50 -4.06
N THR A 136 20.04 -3.33 -5.35
CA THR A 136 20.98 -2.75 -6.31
C THR A 136 21.29 -1.28 -6.02
N LEU A 137 20.31 -0.53 -5.52
CA LEU A 137 20.43 0.91 -5.27
C LEU A 137 21.03 1.27 -3.90
N MET A 138 20.85 0.43 -2.88
CA MET A 138 21.23 0.73 -1.49
C MET A 138 21.66 -0.52 -0.69
N PRO A 139 22.60 -1.33 -1.19
CA PRO A 139 22.94 -2.59 -0.52
C PRO A 139 23.54 -2.35 0.87
N ARG A 140 24.37 -1.31 1.03
CA ARG A 140 25.05 -1.01 2.31
C ARG A 140 24.07 -0.59 3.40
N GLU A 141 23.11 0.25 3.05
CA GLU A 141 22.08 0.72 3.97
C GLU A 141 21.14 -0.43 4.37
N LEU A 142 20.77 -1.30 3.43
CA LEU A 142 19.98 -2.50 3.73
C LEU A 142 20.77 -3.50 4.59
N GLU A 143 22.06 -3.72 4.32
CA GLU A 143 22.92 -4.56 5.16
C GLU A 143 23.00 -4.02 6.59
N ALA A 144 23.17 -2.71 6.78
CA ALA A 144 23.23 -2.10 8.10
C ALA A 144 21.95 -2.37 8.91
N VAL A 145 20.78 -2.27 8.26
CA VAL A 145 19.48 -2.49 8.91
C VAL A 145 19.20 -3.98 9.16
N PHE A 146 19.42 -4.86 8.18
CA PHE A 146 18.91 -6.24 8.23
C PHE A 146 19.93 -7.27 8.72
N ARG A 147 21.23 -6.95 8.86
CA ARG A 147 22.26 -7.93 9.28
C ARG A 147 21.99 -8.66 10.59
N PHE A 148 21.19 -8.05 11.46
CA PHE A 148 20.81 -8.57 12.77
C PHE A 148 19.46 -9.30 12.79
N CYS A 149 18.77 -9.39 11.65
CA CYS A 149 17.56 -10.17 11.48
C CYS A 149 17.86 -11.67 11.29
N TYR A 150 16.91 -12.53 11.66
CA TYR A 150 17.02 -13.97 11.38
C TYR A 150 17.00 -14.23 9.87
N GLY A 151 17.85 -15.14 9.39
CA GLY A 151 17.91 -15.52 7.97
C GLY A 151 18.75 -14.59 7.07
N PHE A 152 19.03 -13.34 7.47
CA PHE A 152 19.78 -12.40 6.63
C PHE A 152 21.21 -12.88 6.31
N SER A 153 21.80 -13.74 7.15
CA SER A 153 23.13 -14.31 6.89
C SER A 153 23.24 -15.11 5.59
N ALA A 154 22.12 -15.45 4.94
CA ALA A 154 22.09 -16.10 3.61
C ALA A 154 22.06 -15.10 2.44
N VAL A 155 21.82 -13.81 2.68
CA VAL A 155 21.76 -12.77 1.65
C VAL A 155 23.16 -12.44 1.14
N ARG A 156 23.33 -12.46 -0.19
CA ARG A 156 24.61 -12.19 -0.88
C ARG A 156 24.45 -11.28 -2.10
N ASP A 157 23.24 -11.16 -2.61
CA ASP A 157 22.91 -10.45 -3.84
C ASP A 157 21.42 -10.02 -3.84
N ALA A 158 21.01 -9.33 -4.91
CA ALA A 158 19.66 -8.80 -5.05
C ALA A 158 18.58 -9.90 -5.00
N ARG A 159 18.85 -11.07 -5.57
CA ARG A 159 17.89 -12.18 -5.63
C ARG A 159 17.68 -12.79 -4.26
N SER A 160 18.78 -13.10 -3.57
CA SER A 160 18.75 -13.65 -2.21
C SER A 160 18.18 -12.66 -1.20
N PHE A 161 18.34 -11.35 -1.40
CA PHE A 161 17.65 -10.33 -0.61
C PHE A 161 16.13 -10.40 -0.79
N ALA A 162 15.65 -10.50 -2.04
CA ALA A 162 14.23 -10.70 -2.29
C ALA A 162 13.72 -12.03 -1.69
N ASP A 163 14.46 -13.12 -1.84
CA ASP A 163 14.11 -14.43 -1.24
C ASP A 163 14.06 -14.38 0.30
N PHE A 164 14.84 -13.51 0.92
CA PHE A 164 14.82 -13.26 2.36
C PHE A 164 13.61 -12.44 2.80
N LEU A 165 13.29 -11.36 2.08
CA LEU A 165 12.30 -10.38 2.54
C LEU A 165 10.86 -10.77 2.17
N LEU A 166 10.64 -11.40 1.02
CA LEU A 166 9.29 -11.76 0.53
C LEU A 166 8.53 -12.71 1.47
N PRO A 167 9.14 -13.74 2.08
CA PRO A 167 8.43 -14.59 3.05
C PRO A 167 7.98 -13.86 4.31
N CYS A 168 8.55 -12.68 4.59
CA CYS A 168 8.17 -11.84 5.73
C CYS A 168 6.98 -10.92 5.43
N GLN A 169 6.47 -10.94 4.19
CA GLN A 169 5.36 -10.08 3.78
C GLN A 169 4.06 -10.48 4.48
N VAL A 170 3.34 -9.49 4.98
CA VAL A 170 1.98 -9.62 5.54
C VAL A 170 1.00 -8.81 4.70
N GLU A 171 -0.29 -9.09 4.85
CA GLU A 171 -1.33 -8.31 4.19
C GLU A 171 -1.31 -6.85 4.71
N THR A 172 -1.26 -5.89 3.78
CA THR A 172 -1.30 -4.47 4.13
C THR A 172 -2.68 -4.07 4.69
N THR A 173 -2.67 -3.19 5.68
CA THR A 173 -3.89 -2.61 6.28
C THR A 173 -3.93 -1.08 6.22
N MET A 174 -2.84 -0.43 5.77
CA MET A 174 -2.72 1.04 5.74
C MET A 174 -1.95 1.51 4.49
N PRO A 175 -2.62 1.75 3.35
CA PRO A 175 -1.97 2.43 2.22
C PRO A 175 -1.69 3.90 2.57
N PHE A 176 -0.49 4.43 2.26
CA PHE A 176 -0.18 5.84 2.55
C PHE A 176 -0.47 6.78 1.36
N ASN A 177 -0.57 6.26 0.14
CA ASN A 177 -0.85 7.06 -1.03
C ASN A 177 -2.02 6.51 -1.86
N ASP A 178 -2.97 7.38 -2.15
CA ASP A 178 -3.93 7.20 -3.23
C ASP A 178 -4.15 8.57 -3.90
N TYR A 179 -3.81 8.67 -5.19
CA TYR A 179 -3.79 9.94 -5.94
C TYR A 179 -5.07 10.17 -6.76
N TRP A 180 -6.16 9.47 -6.46
CA TRP A 180 -7.45 9.74 -7.10
C TRP A 180 -7.97 11.16 -6.78
N ILE A 181 -8.07 12.00 -7.81
CA ILE A 181 -8.66 13.35 -7.71
C ILE A 181 -10.20 13.29 -7.85
N GLY A 182 -10.73 12.20 -8.41
CA GLY A 182 -12.16 11.96 -8.59
C GLY A 182 -12.54 10.51 -8.28
N PRO A 183 -13.83 10.13 -8.39
CA PRO A 183 -14.25 8.77 -8.11
C PRO A 183 -13.55 7.78 -9.06
N PRO A 184 -13.00 6.67 -8.55
CA PRO A 184 -12.36 5.67 -9.38
C PRO A 184 -13.35 5.07 -10.37
N GLN A 185 -12.87 4.72 -11.56
CA GLN A 185 -13.67 4.02 -12.55
C GLN A 185 -13.82 2.55 -12.14
N LEU A 186 -14.80 2.30 -11.27
CA LEU A 186 -15.09 0.95 -10.80
C LEU A 186 -15.76 0.13 -11.91
N PRO A 187 -15.39 -1.15 -12.08
CA PRO A 187 -16.13 -2.04 -12.96
C PRO A 187 -17.58 -2.15 -12.46
N SER A 188 -18.54 -1.80 -13.31
CA SER A 188 -19.95 -1.87 -12.93
C SER A 188 -20.46 -3.30 -13.05
N LEU A 189 -21.16 -3.76 -12.00
CA LEU A 189 -21.91 -5.00 -12.06
C LEU A 189 -23.25 -4.76 -12.75
N SER A 190 -23.67 -5.71 -13.59
CA SER A 190 -24.98 -5.67 -14.23
C SER A 190 -26.07 -5.80 -13.16
N ARG A 191 -26.79 -4.70 -12.92
CA ARG A 191 -27.96 -4.68 -12.01
C ARG A 191 -29.02 -5.70 -12.44
N ALA A 192 -29.17 -5.91 -13.74
CA ALA A 192 -30.10 -6.91 -14.27
C ALA A 192 -29.71 -8.33 -13.88
N LEU A 193 -28.41 -8.64 -13.87
CA LEU A 193 -27.92 -9.97 -13.47
C LEU A 193 -28.12 -10.20 -11.96
N LEU A 194 -27.81 -9.19 -11.14
CA LEU A 194 -28.02 -9.24 -9.69
C LEU A 194 -29.52 -9.35 -9.34
N VAL A 195 -30.41 -8.70 -10.08
CA VAL A 195 -31.86 -8.86 -9.84
C VAL A 195 -32.38 -10.22 -10.35
N ALA A 196 -31.82 -10.75 -11.43
CA ALA A 196 -32.31 -11.96 -12.06
C ALA A 196 -32.14 -13.19 -11.17
N LEU A 197 -31.04 -13.33 -10.43
CA LEU A 197 -30.77 -14.51 -9.59
C LEU A 197 -31.83 -14.72 -8.48
N PRO A 198 -32.11 -13.76 -7.59
CA PRO A 198 -33.15 -13.90 -6.57
C PRO A 198 -34.54 -13.95 -7.21
N LEU A 199 -34.78 -13.22 -8.30
CA LEU A 199 -36.08 -13.24 -8.99
C LEU A 199 -36.38 -14.61 -9.59
N ILE A 200 -35.40 -15.26 -10.22
CA ILE A 200 -35.54 -16.63 -10.75
C ILE A 200 -35.75 -17.61 -9.59
N GLY A 201 -35.01 -17.45 -8.49
CA GLY A 201 -35.18 -18.24 -7.27
C GLY A 201 -36.59 -18.18 -6.68
N VAL A 202 -37.26 -17.02 -6.76
CA VAL A 202 -38.65 -16.84 -6.32
C VAL A 202 -39.66 -17.29 -7.39
N ALA A 203 -39.45 -16.93 -8.65
CA ALA A 203 -40.42 -17.11 -9.71
C ALA A 203 -40.59 -18.60 -10.09
N LEU A 204 -39.50 -19.37 -10.17
CA LEU A 204 -39.57 -20.77 -10.59
C LEU A 204 -40.45 -21.64 -9.65
N PRO A 205 -40.28 -21.59 -8.32
CA PRO A 205 -41.14 -22.34 -7.40
C PRO A 205 -42.60 -21.87 -7.39
N VAL A 206 -42.84 -20.57 -7.53
CA VAL A 206 -44.21 -20.02 -7.61
C VAL A 206 -44.91 -20.49 -8.89
N ILE A 207 -44.22 -20.45 -10.04
CA ILE A 207 -44.75 -20.97 -11.31
C ILE A 207 -44.99 -22.48 -11.21
N ALA A 208 -44.09 -23.24 -10.58
CA ALA A 208 -44.27 -24.68 -10.38
C ALA A 208 -45.50 -25.01 -9.50
N ALA A 209 -45.77 -24.19 -8.47
CA ALA A 209 -46.97 -24.30 -7.65
C ALA A 209 -48.24 -23.95 -8.42
N LEU A 210 -48.23 -22.88 -9.23
CA LEU A 210 -49.34 -22.48 -10.10
C LEU A 210 -49.68 -23.55 -11.15
N LEU A 211 -48.66 -24.25 -11.66
CA LEU A 211 -48.83 -25.36 -12.61
C LEU A 211 -49.13 -26.71 -11.92
N HIS A 212 -49.41 -26.71 -10.62
CA HIS A 212 -49.70 -27.90 -9.81
C HIS A 212 -48.60 -28.99 -9.85
N ARG A 213 -47.35 -28.62 -10.15
CA ARG A 213 -46.18 -29.52 -10.11
C ARG A 213 -45.68 -29.74 -8.67
N VAL A 214 -45.96 -28.79 -7.78
CA VAL A 214 -45.60 -28.79 -6.36
C VAL A 214 -46.78 -28.23 -5.56
N SER A 215 -46.93 -28.62 -4.28
CA SER A 215 -47.96 -28.04 -3.41
C SER A 215 -47.69 -26.55 -3.12
N TRP A 216 -48.73 -25.76 -2.87
CA TRP A 216 -48.60 -24.33 -2.54
C TRP A 216 -47.67 -24.05 -1.35
N PRO A 217 -47.81 -24.73 -0.19
CA PRO A 217 -46.90 -24.52 0.94
C PRO A 217 -45.44 -24.82 0.59
N THR A 218 -45.19 -25.92 -0.13
CA THR A 218 -43.83 -26.30 -0.56
C THR A 218 -43.26 -25.28 -1.56
N GLY A 219 -44.08 -24.80 -2.51
CA GLY A 219 -43.67 -23.78 -3.48
C GLY A 219 -43.29 -22.46 -2.82
N LEU A 220 -44.04 -22.01 -1.80
CA LEU A 220 -43.73 -20.80 -1.05
C LEU A 220 -42.44 -20.92 -0.23
N VAL A 221 -42.23 -22.06 0.44
CA VAL A 221 -40.98 -22.32 1.18
C VAL A 221 -39.79 -22.35 0.22
N LEU A 222 -39.91 -23.04 -0.91
CA LEU A 222 -38.86 -23.09 -1.93
C LEU A 222 -38.57 -21.70 -2.52
N ALA A 223 -39.59 -20.88 -2.80
CA ALA A 223 -39.42 -19.52 -3.28
C ALA A 223 -38.64 -18.65 -2.28
N LEU A 224 -38.96 -18.76 -0.99
CA LEU A 224 -38.25 -18.04 0.06
C LEU A 224 -36.78 -18.50 0.16
N VAL A 225 -36.54 -19.81 0.24
CA VAL A 225 -35.20 -20.38 0.39
C VAL A 225 -34.32 -20.06 -0.83
N LEU A 226 -34.83 -20.28 -2.05
CA LEU A 226 -34.07 -20.03 -3.28
C LEU A 226 -33.90 -18.53 -3.55
N GLY A 227 -34.87 -17.69 -3.17
CA GLY A 227 -34.72 -16.23 -3.21
C GLY A 227 -33.61 -15.75 -2.29
N LEU A 228 -33.57 -16.24 -1.05
CA LEU A 228 -32.49 -15.93 -0.09
C LEU A 228 -31.13 -16.47 -0.56
N ALA A 229 -31.10 -17.68 -1.13
CA ALA A 229 -29.87 -18.23 -1.71
C ALA A 229 -29.37 -17.39 -2.89
N GLY A 230 -30.27 -16.92 -3.76
CA GLY A 230 -29.92 -15.98 -4.84
C GLY A 230 -29.31 -14.68 -4.31
N LEU A 231 -29.91 -14.09 -3.28
CA LEU A 231 -29.37 -12.90 -2.62
C LEU A 231 -27.99 -13.14 -1.99
N ALA A 232 -27.79 -14.30 -1.35
CA ALA A 232 -26.49 -14.67 -0.78
C ALA A 232 -25.41 -14.81 -1.86
N VAL A 233 -25.77 -15.37 -3.03
CA VAL A 233 -24.88 -15.43 -4.19
C VAL A 233 -24.55 -14.02 -4.70
N ASP A 234 -25.52 -13.12 -4.79
CA ASP A 234 -25.28 -11.73 -5.19
C ASP A 234 -24.31 -11.02 -4.24
N VAL A 235 -24.49 -11.18 -2.93
CA VAL A 235 -23.56 -10.65 -1.92
C VAL A 235 -22.16 -11.21 -2.16
N GLY A 236 -22.02 -12.51 -2.39
CA GLY A 236 -20.74 -13.13 -2.73
C GLY A 236 -20.09 -12.55 -4.00
N ILE A 237 -20.87 -12.34 -5.06
CA ILE A 237 -20.41 -11.73 -6.33
C ILE A 237 -19.93 -10.30 -6.10
N VAL A 238 -20.70 -9.51 -5.35
CA VAL A 238 -20.37 -8.12 -5.02
C VAL A 238 -19.09 -8.06 -4.19
N MET A 239 -18.96 -8.88 -3.15
CA MET A 239 -17.76 -8.94 -2.32
C MET A 239 -16.53 -9.38 -3.12
N LEU A 240 -16.67 -10.37 -4.00
CA LEU A 240 -15.58 -10.83 -4.87
C LEU A 240 -15.14 -9.76 -5.88
N HIS A 241 -16.07 -8.99 -6.42
CA HIS A 241 -15.74 -7.87 -7.32
C HIS A 241 -15.15 -6.68 -6.57
N GLY A 242 -15.69 -6.38 -5.37
CA GLY A 242 -15.21 -5.30 -4.52
C GLY A 242 -13.82 -5.57 -3.92
N ALA A 243 -13.43 -6.83 -3.78
CA ALA A 243 -12.09 -7.21 -3.33
C ALA A 243 -11.00 -7.07 -4.40
N ARG A 244 -11.36 -6.73 -5.66
CA ARG A 244 -10.38 -6.51 -6.72
C ARG A 244 -9.66 -5.17 -6.50
N PRO A 245 -8.34 -5.10 -6.77
CA PRO A 245 -7.60 -3.85 -6.77
C PRO A 245 -8.28 -2.78 -7.63
N LEU A 246 -8.32 -1.56 -7.11
CA LEU A 246 -8.71 -0.38 -7.87
C LEU A 246 -7.72 -0.15 -9.01
N PRO A 247 -8.19 0.35 -10.16
CA PRO A 247 -7.30 0.72 -11.25
C PRO A 247 -6.38 1.87 -10.82
N ALA A 248 -5.22 1.94 -11.47
CA ALA A 248 -4.30 3.06 -11.32
C ALA A 248 -5.00 4.38 -11.68
N ALA A 249 -4.84 5.41 -10.84
CA ALA A 249 -5.25 6.74 -11.22
C ALA A 249 -4.35 7.23 -12.39
N PRO A 250 -4.90 7.98 -13.37
CA PRO A 250 -4.10 8.54 -14.45
C PRO A 250 -2.97 9.43 -13.88
N ASP A 251 -1.78 9.33 -14.47
CA ASP A 251 -0.62 10.16 -14.10
C ASP A 251 -0.24 10.08 -12.60
N ALA A 252 -0.49 8.95 -11.94
CA ALA A 252 -0.25 8.76 -10.51
C ALA A 252 1.14 8.23 -10.13
N SER A 253 1.94 7.78 -11.10
CA SER A 253 3.27 7.25 -10.79
C SER A 253 4.20 8.34 -10.23
N LEU A 254 5.21 7.95 -9.46
CA LEU A 254 6.13 8.88 -8.82
C LEU A 254 6.77 9.84 -9.84
N ARG A 255 7.10 9.35 -11.04
CA ARG A 255 7.64 10.20 -12.12
C ARG A 255 6.67 11.31 -12.53
N HIS A 256 5.38 11.01 -12.63
CA HIS A 256 4.36 12.02 -12.94
C HIS A 256 4.16 12.99 -11.77
N VAL A 257 4.13 12.49 -10.53
CA VAL A 257 4.01 13.32 -9.32
C VAL A 257 5.18 14.30 -9.22
N LEU A 258 6.42 13.83 -9.38
CA LEU A 258 7.62 14.69 -9.38
C LEU A 258 7.57 15.72 -10.52
N LYS A 259 7.08 15.34 -11.70
CA LYS A 259 6.89 16.26 -12.82
C LYS A 259 5.84 17.32 -12.50
N ALA A 260 4.72 16.93 -11.90
CA ALA A 260 3.65 17.84 -11.52
C ALA A 260 4.10 18.86 -10.47
N LEU A 261 4.80 18.42 -9.43
CA LEU A 261 5.36 19.31 -8.39
C LEU A 261 6.37 20.30 -8.97
N TYR A 262 7.25 19.83 -9.85
CA TYR A 262 8.19 20.68 -10.57
C TYR A 262 7.47 21.74 -11.41
N LEU A 263 6.48 21.32 -12.21
CA LEU A 263 5.71 22.23 -13.07
C LEU A 263 4.91 23.24 -12.24
N GLN A 264 4.35 22.82 -11.11
CA GLN A 264 3.66 23.72 -10.19
C GLN A 264 4.60 24.82 -9.71
N GLN A 265 5.79 24.48 -9.23
CA GLN A 265 6.78 25.46 -8.76
C GLN A 265 7.27 26.37 -9.88
N ALA A 266 7.63 25.79 -11.03
CA ALA A 266 8.10 26.55 -12.19
C ALA A 266 7.02 27.50 -12.72
N PHE A 267 5.77 27.04 -12.79
CA PHE A 267 4.65 27.86 -13.25
C PHE A 267 4.30 28.97 -12.27
N THR A 268 4.41 28.73 -10.96
CA THR A 268 4.27 29.79 -9.94
C THR A 268 5.31 30.89 -10.15
N ARG A 269 6.58 30.53 -10.38
CA ARG A 269 7.64 31.52 -10.70
C ARG A 269 7.34 32.29 -11.99
N PHE A 270 6.97 31.57 -13.06
CA PHE A 270 6.54 32.18 -14.32
C PHE A 270 5.39 33.19 -14.11
N ALA A 271 4.38 32.83 -13.33
CA ALA A 271 3.25 33.70 -13.05
C ALA A 271 3.65 34.96 -12.26
N ILE A 272 4.61 34.85 -11.34
CA ILE A 272 5.17 35.98 -10.58
C ILE A 272 5.93 36.92 -11.52
N ASP A 273 6.82 36.39 -12.37
CA ASP A 273 7.71 37.17 -13.22
C ASP A 273 6.98 37.92 -14.35
N HIS A 274 5.78 37.48 -14.72
CA HIS A 274 5.00 38.03 -15.84
C HIS A 274 3.72 38.76 -15.43
N GLN A 275 3.56 39.14 -14.16
CA GLN A 275 2.43 39.97 -13.74
C GLN A 275 2.42 41.32 -14.46
N GLY A 276 1.28 41.69 -15.04
CA GLY A 276 1.12 42.96 -15.78
C GLY A 276 1.74 42.99 -17.18
N ALA A 277 2.28 41.87 -17.68
CA ALA A 277 2.84 41.80 -19.03
C ALA A 277 1.77 41.96 -20.12
N ALA A 278 2.13 42.58 -21.25
CA ALA A 278 1.26 42.68 -22.40
C ALA A 278 0.95 41.29 -23.01
N PRO A 279 -0.25 41.06 -23.59
CA PRO A 279 -0.65 39.73 -24.07
C PRO A 279 0.33 39.06 -25.05
N GLN A 280 0.93 39.83 -25.95
CA GLN A 280 1.90 39.30 -26.93
C GLN A 280 3.19 38.85 -26.25
N ALA A 281 3.68 39.61 -25.28
CA ALA A 281 4.87 39.28 -24.49
C ALA A 281 4.61 38.03 -23.63
N LEU A 282 3.44 37.95 -22.98
CA LEU A 282 3.03 36.78 -22.21
C LEU A 282 2.95 35.52 -23.08
N GLY A 283 2.36 35.61 -24.27
CA GLY A 283 2.28 34.47 -25.19
C GLY A 283 3.66 33.99 -25.69
N ALA A 284 4.60 34.91 -25.92
CA ALA A 284 5.98 34.55 -26.29
C ALA A 284 6.71 33.88 -25.11
N ALA A 285 6.60 34.45 -23.91
CA ALA A 285 7.18 33.90 -22.70
C ALA A 285 6.61 32.51 -22.38
N PHE A 286 5.31 32.30 -22.55
CA PHE A 286 4.69 30.99 -22.32
C PHE A 286 5.17 29.92 -23.31
N ARG A 287 5.39 30.26 -24.58
CA ARG A 287 6.00 29.32 -25.54
C ARG A 287 7.43 28.94 -25.13
N GLN A 288 8.21 29.90 -24.63
CA GLN A 288 9.53 29.63 -24.09
C GLN A 288 9.46 28.74 -22.84
N PHE A 289 8.53 29.02 -21.92
CA PHE A 289 8.26 28.19 -20.75
C PHE A 289 7.99 26.72 -21.15
N LEU A 290 7.12 26.49 -22.13
CA LEU A 290 6.82 25.14 -22.63
C LEU A 290 8.06 24.45 -23.23
N ALA A 291 8.88 25.18 -23.98
CA ALA A 291 10.12 24.65 -24.55
C ALA A 291 11.17 24.30 -23.49
N THR A 292 11.29 25.13 -22.45
CA THR A 292 12.25 24.91 -21.35
C THR A 292 11.81 23.77 -20.43
N HIS A 293 10.58 23.81 -19.92
CA HIS A 293 10.12 22.90 -18.87
C HIS A 293 9.54 21.58 -19.40
N ARG A 294 9.24 21.52 -20.72
CA ARG A 294 8.76 20.33 -21.44
C ARG A 294 7.72 19.53 -20.64
N PRO A 295 6.49 20.04 -20.43
CA PRO A 295 5.56 19.47 -19.44
C PRO A 295 5.20 17.99 -19.63
N ARG A 296 5.23 17.48 -20.87
CA ARG A 296 4.92 16.08 -21.21
C ARG A 296 6.12 15.14 -21.19
N ASP A 297 7.33 15.67 -21.03
CA ASP A 297 8.57 14.90 -21.02
C ASP A 297 8.93 14.56 -19.56
N LEU A 298 8.69 13.32 -19.16
CA LEU A 298 8.99 12.81 -17.82
C LEU A 298 10.48 12.65 -17.56
N GLU A 299 11.29 12.46 -18.63
CA GLU A 299 12.75 12.39 -18.54
C GLU A 299 13.40 13.79 -18.65
N GLY A 300 12.58 14.80 -18.96
CA GLY A 300 12.99 16.20 -18.99
C GLY A 300 13.15 16.81 -17.60
N PRO A 301 13.20 18.15 -17.50
CA PRO A 301 13.32 18.83 -16.22
C PRO A 301 12.18 18.43 -15.27
N THR A 302 12.55 17.95 -14.09
CA THR A 302 11.64 17.42 -13.06
C THR A 302 12.24 17.65 -11.67
N GLN A 303 11.45 17.40 -10.63
CA GLN A 303 11.89 17.49 -9.25
C GLN A 303 12.68 16.24 -8.88
N ASN A 304 13.80 16.42 -8.17
CA ASN A 304 14.54 15.30 -7.63
C ASN A 304 13.71 14.61 -6.52
N PRO A 305 13.69 13.27 -6.45
CA PRO A 305 13.02 12.56 -5.37
C PRO A 305 13.58 12.94 -3.99
N GLY A 306 12.73 12.89 -2.97
CA GLY A 306 13.12 13.13 -1.58
C GLY A 306 13.45 14.59 -1.25
N VAL A 307 13.12 15.56 -2.11
CA VAL A 307 13.29 16.99 -1.85
C VAL A 307 11.92 17.67 -1.89
N ILE A 308 11.63 18.61 -0.99
CA ILE A 308 10.45 19.49 -1.09
C ILE A 308 10.93 20.88 -1.51
N GLY A 309 10.84 21.18 -2.81
CA GLY A 309 11.20 22.47 -3.38
C GLY A 309 12.66 22.56 -3.86
N SER A 310 12.87 23.10 -5.06
CA SER A 310 14.19 23.43 -5.62
C SER A 310 14.28 24.83 -6.19
#